data_AF-A0A068URS2-F1
#
_entry.id   AF-A0A068URS2-F1
#
_cell.length_a   1.000
_cell.length_b   1.000
_cell.length_c   1.000
_cell.angle_alpha   90.00
_cell.angle_beta   90.00
_cell.angle_gamma   90.00
#
_symmetry.space_group_name_H-M   'P 1'
#
loop_
_entity.id
_entity.type
_entity.pdbx_description
1 polymer ?
#
loop_
_entity_poly.entity_id
_entity_poly.type
_entity_poly.pdbx_seq_one_letter_code
_entity_poly.pdbx_strand_id
1 'polypeptide(L)'
;MTRTLDHHRLTFRKLDSLFSSQNFLFSSLPSVCSKPEDLCWRFSYPHFLHNLFLLGSCNGLLCVYVFGDIFLWNPSIRKSKKLPGFSPKSGTAAAMLYGFGYDESNDDYKVYRILGSNQTWVDVYSQNTNSWGRIDEFKGMLINQGVYFVSGKLHWSVGSARGKIVTLDLTDGTYGEVEQPKYGEHHVGWNLEVLGGYLAVFYHHQNGNVDLWIMQEYGVKESWTKAVLMINYPYSSFQMLQKPIFLLKDGEILFQFGDGLVLYYPKRKSCTYPRIANVKALLEVDVYAESLVLLNDHDGVEIA
;
A
#
# COMPACT_ATOMS: atom_id res chain seq x y z
N MET A 1 -15.04 8.87 -15.95
CA MET A 1 -14.58 7.74 -16.79
C MET A 1 -14.91 6.43 -16.09
N THR A 2 -15.69 5.56 -16.72
CA THR A 2 -16.02 4.22 -16.22
C THR A 2 -14.86 3.26 -16.46
N ARG A 3 -13.89 3.17 -15.54
CA ARG A 3 -13.03 1.99 -15.48
C ARG A 3 -13.92 0.80 -15.09
N THR A 4 -13.93 -0.26 -15.91
CA THR A 4 -14.56 -1.54 -15.55
C THR A 4 -13.76 -2.12 -14.38
N LEU A 5 -14.44 -2.53 -13.31
CA LEU A 5 -13.79 -3.07 -12.10
C LEU A 5 -13.39 -4.54 -12.28
N ASP A 6 -13.66 -5.11 -13.46
CA ASP A 6 -13.56 -6.53 -13.78
C ASP A 6 -12.13 -7.07 -13.67
N HIS A 7 -11.13 -6.19 -13.79
CA HIS A 7 -9.71 -6.54 -13.65
C HIS A 7 -9.13 -6.18 -12.27
N HIS A 8 -9.88 -5.51 -11.39
CA HIS A 8 -9.40 -5.18 -10.05
C HIS A 8 -9.63 -6.36 -9.11
N ARG A 9 -8.62 -6.65 -8.30
CA ARG A 9 -8.59 -7.75 -7.35
C ARG A 9 -8.17 -7.20 -6.00
N LEU A 10 -8.78 -7.74 -4.95
CA LEU A 10 -8.35 -7.53 -3.58
C LEU A 10 -7.34 -8.62 -3.21
N THR A 11 -6.22 -8.21 -2.62
CA THR A 11 -5.26 -9.10 -1.97
C THR A 11 -5.44 -9.02 -0.46
N PHE A 12 -5.55 -10.16 0.20
CA PHE A 12 -5.72 -10.24 1.64
C PHE A 12 -4.58 -11.03 2.26
N ARG A 13 -3.95 -10.46 3.28
CA ARG A 13 -3.12 -11.23 4.20
C ARG A 13 -3.98 -11.65 5.39
N LYS A 14 -4.03 -12.95 5.69
CA LYS A 14 -4.75 -13.48 6.86
C LYS A 14 -3.83 -14.29 7.78
N LEU A 15 -4.25 -14.44 9.03
CA LEU A 15 -3.69 -15.44 9.94
C LEU A 15 -4.54 -16.72 9.88
N ASP A 16 -3.93 -17.85 9.55
CA ASP A 16 -4.62 -19.14 9.65
C ASP A 16 -4.56 -19.69 11.07
N SER A 17 -5.72 -19.81 11.72
CA SER A 17 -5.82 -20.18 13.15
C SER A 17 -5.34 -21.59 13.48
N LEU A 18 -5.23 -22.50 12.49
CA LEU A 18 -4.81 -23.88 12.75
C LEU A 18 -3.29 -24.06 12.72
N PHE A 19 -2.56 -23.16 12.05
CA PHE A 19 -1.11 -23.33 11.84
C PHE A 19 -0.29 -22.03 12.01
N SER A 20 -0.92 -20.93 12.42
CA SER A 20 -0.29 -19.60 12.54
C SER A 20 0.42 -19.12 11.26
N SER A 21 0.07 -19.67 10.10
CA SER A 21 0.66 -19.33 8.81
C SER A 21 -0.04 -18.12 8.19
N GLN A 22 0.73 -17.29 7.50
CA GLN A 22 0.22 -16.17 6.70
C GLN A 22 0.16 -16.56 5.23
N ASN A 23 -0.89 -16.19 4.52
CA ASN A 23 -1.03 -16.41 3.08
C ASN A 23 -1.71 -15.22 2.43
N PHE A 24 -1.40 -14.98 1.14
CA PHE A 24 -2.20 -14.08 0.31
C PHE A 24 -3.38 -14.82 -0.31
N LEU A 25 -4.56 -14.26 -0.11
CA LEU A 25 -5.79 -14.64 -0.82
C LEU A 25 -6.18 -13.55 -1.78
N PHE A 26 -6.89 -13.94 -2.83
CA PHE A 26 -7.34 -13.05 -3.89
C PHE A 26 -8.86 -13.13 -3.98
N SER A 27 -9.52 -12.01 -4.23
CA SER A 27 -10.92 -11.99 -4.59
C SER A 27 -11.19 -10.88 -5.60
N SER A 28 -12.23 -11.06 -6.41
CA SER A 28 -12.71 -9.99 -7.28
C SER A 28 -13.29 -8.86 -6.42
N LEU A 29 -12.87 -7.63 -6.69
CA LEU A 29 -13.40 -6.46 -5.98
C LEU A 29 -14.93 -6.33 -6.15
N PRO A 30 -15.52 -6.53 -7.35
CA PRO A 30 -16.97 -6.55 -7.51
C PRO A 30 -17.67 -7.61 -6.65
N SER A 31 -17.12 -8.84 -6.57
CA SER A 31 -17.71 -9.93 -5.79
C SER A 31 -17.78 -9.58 -4.31
N VAL A 32 -16.74 -8.96 -3.74
CA VAL A 32 -16.75 -8.52 -2.33
C VAL A 32 -17.82 -7.45 -2.06
N CYS A 33 -18.18 -6.64 -3.06
CA CYS A 33 -19.18 -5.58 -2.91
C CYS A 33 -20.62 -6.05 -3.14
N SER A 34 -20.86 -7.04 -4.01
CA SER A 34 -22.23 -7.47 -4.39
C SER A 34 -22.66 -8.82 -3.80
N LYS A 35 -21.84 -9.86 -3.93
CA LYS A 35 -22.02 -11.23 -3.43
C LYS A 35 -20.66 -11.96 -3.49
N PRO A 36 -20.02 -12.28 -2.36
CA PRO A 36 -18.69 -12.88 -2.37
C PRO A 36 -18.77 -14.33 -2.86
N GLU A 37 -18.54 -14.54 -4.15
CA GLU A 37 -18.29 -15.87 -4.74
C GLU A 37 -16.81 -15.97 -5.12
N ASP A 38 -16.19 -17.08 -4.69
CA ASP A 38 -14.75 -17.24 -4.47
C ASP A 38 -13.95 -17.45 -5.76
N LEU A 39 -12.83 -16.73 -5.89
CA LEU A 39 -11.69 -17.14 -6.71
C LEU A 39 -10.41 -17.00 -5.89
N CYS A 40 -10.15 -17.99 -5.03
CA CYS A 40 -8.97 -18.02 -4.18
C CYS A 40 -7.74 -18.52 -4.96
N TRP A 41 -6.96 -17.61 -5.54
CA TRP A 41 -5.57 -17.91 -5.88
C TRP A 41 -4.73 -17.92 -4.61
N ARG A 42 -3.69 -18.76 -4.53
CA ARG A 42 -2.76 -18.79 -3.40
C ARG A 42 -1.38 -18.44 -3.91
N PHE A 43 -0.66 -17.61 -3.16
CA PHE A 43 0.79 -17.57 -3.29
C PHE A 43 1.37 -18.78 -2.55
N SER A 44 1.70 -19.85 -3.26
CA SER A 44 2.25 -21.06 -2.65
C SER A 44 3.78 -20.95 -2.48
N TYR A 45 4.23 -20.41 -1.35
CA TYR A 45 5.64 -20.50 -0.97
C TYR A 45 5.86 -21.76 -0.12
N PRO A 46 6.96 -22.53 -0.30
CA PRO A 46 7.14 -23.87 0.29
C PRO A 46 7.26 -23.93 1.83
N HIS A 47 7.03 -22.84 2.56
CA HIS A 47 7.18 -22.79 4.02
C HIS A 47 6.02 -22.08 4.72
N PHE A 48 5.72 -22.50 5.94
CA PHE A 48 4.74 -21.86 6.84
C PHE A 48 5.18 -20.41 7.11
N LEU A 49 4.52 -19.43 6.49
CA LEU A 49 5.00 -18.05 6.48
C LEU A 49 4.71 -17.34 7.81
N HIS A 50 5.74 -17.14 8.62
CA HIS A 50 5.80 -16.09 9.63
C HIS A 50 6.71 -14.99 9.05
N ASN A 51 6.20 -13.79 8.76
CA ASN A 51 6.88 -12.68 8.03
C ASN A 51 6.62 -12.65 6.51
N LEU A 52 5.34 -12.48 6.16
CA LEU A 52 4.87 -12.13 4.83
C LEU A 52 4.33 -10.69 4.85
N PHE A 53 4.78 -9.83 3.94
CA PHE A 53 4.28 -8.45 3.81
C PHE A 53 4.12 -8.06 2.35
N LEU A 54 3.08 -7.30 2.03
CA LEU A 54 2.96 -6.64 0.75
C LEU A 54 3.67 -5.29 0.83
N LEU A 55 4.64 -5.06 -0.06
CA LEU A 55 5.43 -3.82 -0.09
C LEU A 55 4.84 -2.79 -1.06
N GLY A 56 3.95 -3.23 -1.94
CA GLY A 56 3.22 -2.38 -2.89
C GLY A 56 2.76 -3.16 -4.11
N SER A 57 1.93 -2.51 -4.92
CA SER A 57 1.48 -3.01 -6.23
C SER A 57 1.71 -1.95 -7.31
N CYS A 58 2.05 -2.39 -8.52
CA CYS A 58 2.24 -1.49 -9.66
C CYS A 58 2.04 -2.29 -10.95
N ASN A 59 1.17 -1.80 -11.85
CA ASN A 59 0.91 -2.44 -13.15
C ASN A 59 0.62 -3.95 -13.08
N GLY A 60 -0.07 -4.38 -12.02
CA GLY A 60 -0.41 -5.77 -11.76
C GLY A 60 0.71 -6.66 -11.21
N LEU A 61 1.93 -6.13 -11.09
CA LEU A 61 2.97 -6.74 -10.28
C LEU A 61 2.74 -6.40 -8.79
N LEU A 62 3.01 -7.38 -7.94
CA LEU A 62 3.08 -7.25 -6.50
C LEU A 62 4.54 -7.35 -6.07
N CYS A 63 4.97 -6.46 -5.18
CA CYS A 63 6.24 -6.60 -4.49
C CYS A 63 5.99 -7.19 -3.11
N VAL A 64 6.51 -8.38 -2.83
CA VAL A 64 6.24 -9.11 -1.58
C VAL A 64 7.54 -9.42 -0.84
N TYR A 65 7.52 -9.23 0.47
CA TYR A 65 8.59 -9.63 1.37
C TYR A 65 8.24 -10.97 2.02
N VAL A 66 9.16 -11.92 1.94
CA VAL A 66 9.00 -13.27 2.46
C VAL A 66 10.28 -13.67 3.17
N PHE A 67 10.26 -13.78 4.49
CA PHE A 67 11.38 -14.34 5.28
C PHE A 67 12.77 -13.69 5.03
N GLY A 68 12.84 -12.39 4.74
CA GLY A 68 14.13 -11.71 4.46
C GLY A 68 14.39 -11.50 2.97
N ASP A 69 13.68 -12.23 2.12
CA ASP A 69 13.77 -12.10 0.67
C ASP A 69 12.66 -11.20 0.13
N ILE A 70 12.92 -10.56 -1.00
CA ILE A 70 11.95 -9.75 -1.74
C ILE A 70 11.68 -10.44 -3.07
N PHE A 71 10.42 -10.48 -3.46
CA PHE A 71 9.98 -11.02 -4.74
C PHE A 71 9.15 -9.98 -5.48
N LEU A 72 9.33 -9.95 -6.80
CA LEU A 72 8.31 -9.43 -7.71
C LEU A 72 7.44 -10.59 -8.16
N TRP A 73 6.14 -10.41 -8.09
CA TRP A 73 5.19 -11.47 -8.40
C TRP A 73 4.07 -10.93 -9.30
N ASN A 74 3.80 -11.63 -10.39
CA ASN A 74 2.59 -11.43 -11.17
C ASN A 74 1.60 -12.57 -10.86
N PRO A 75 0.53 -12.32 -10.09
CA PRO A 75 -0.48 -13.33 -9.78
C PRO A 75 -1.24 -13.84 -11.01
N SER A 76 -1.48 -12.98 -12.01
CA SER A 76 -2.29 -13.31 -13.20
C SER A 76 -1.64 -14.36 -14.09
N ILE A 77 -0.30 -14.37 -14.16
CA ILE A 77 0.47 -15.38 -14.92
C ILE A 77 1.18 -16.38 -14.01
N ARG A 78 1.00 -16.27 -12.68
CA ARG A 78 1.61 -17.13 -11.65
C ARG A 78 3.13 -17.22 -11.70
N LYS A 79 3.80 -16.18 -12.21
CA LYS A 79 5.27 -16.10 -12.26
C LYS A 79 5.79 -15.16 -11.18
N SER A 80 6.83 -15.60 -10.47
CA SER A 80 7.54 -14.80 -9.48
C SER A 80 9.03 -14.76 -9.78
N LYS A 81 9.69 -13.67 -9.38
CA LYS A 81 11.13 -13.48 -9.46
C LYS A 81 11.65 -13.07 -8.10
N LYS A 82 12.56 -13.86 -7.54
CA LYS A 82 13.31 -13.48 -6.35
C LYS A 82 14.32 -12.39 -6.71
N LEU A 83 14.37 -11.33 -5.92
CA LEU A 83 15.38 -10.29 -6.08
C LEU A 83 16.73 -10.77 -5.50
N PRO A 84 17.86 -10.33 -6.07
CA PRO A 84 19.17 -10.63 -5.50
C PRO A 84 19.20 -10.18 -4.04
N GLY A 85 19.69 -11.08 -3.18
CA GLY A 85 19.82 -10.82 -1.75
C GLY A 85 20.65 -9.57 -1.51
N PHE A 86 20.19 -8.72 -0.60
CA PHE A 86 20.95 -7.55 -0.18
C PHE A 86 21.51 -7.77 1.21
N SER A 87 22.83 -7.82 1.35
CA SER A 87 23.49 -7.76 2.66
C SER A 87 23.69 -6.29 3.04
N PRO A 88 22.98 -5.76 4.07
CA PRO A 88 23.24 -4.42 4.53
C PRO A 88 24.67 -4.29 5.01
N LYS A 89 25.39 -3.29 4.50
CA LYS A 89 26.63 -2.84 5.14
C LYS A 89 26.23 -2.25 6.49
N SER A 90 26.40 -3.05 7.54
CA SER A 90 26.38 -2.72 8.97
C SER A 90 25.69 -1.42 9.37
N GLY A 91 24.49 -1.52 9.94
CA GLY A 91 23.85 -0.45 10.70
C GLY A 91 22.56 -0.95 11.35
N THR A 92 22.38 -0.67 12.64
CA THR A 92 21.09 -0.88 13.32
C THR A 92 20.12 0.20 12.84
N ALA A 93 19.42 -0.05 11.73
CA ALA A 93 18.36 0.85 11.29
C ALA A 93 17.24 0.86 12.34
N ALA A 94 16.79 2.04 12.75
CA ALA A 94 15.72 2.20 13.73
C ALA A 94 14.34 1.97 13.10
N ALA A 95 14.21 2.25 11.80
CA ALA A 95 13.02 1.98 11.00
C ALA A 95 13.42 1.60 9.57
N MET A 96 12.59 0.79 8.93
CA MET A 96 12.76 0.36 7.55
C MET A 96 11.42 0.39 6.85
N LEU A 97 11.32 1.18 5.78
CA LEU A 97 10.16 1.23 4.92
C LEU A 97 10.53 0.70 3.54
N TYR A 98 9.51 0.21 2.83
CA TYR A 98 9.66 -0.28 1.47
C TYR A 98 8.68 0.42 0.57
N GLY A 99 9.10 0.68 -0.66
CA GLY A 99 8.24 1.18 -1.74
C GLY A 99 8.48 0.39 -3.02
N PHE A 100 7.46 0.35 -3.87
CA PHE A 100 7.51 -0.28 -5.17
C PHE A 100 6.84 0.61 -6.20
N GLY A 101 7.45 0.76 -7.36
CA GLY A 101 6.89 1.56 -8.44
C GLY A 101 7.56 1.30 -9.78
N TYR A 102 7.04 1.99 -10.79
CA TYR A 102 7.48 1.86 -12.18
C TYR A 102 8.01 3.20 -12.67
N ASP A 103 9.25 3.19 -13.14
CA ASP A 103 9.90 4.33 -13.78
C ASP A 103 9.59 4.29 -15.28
N GLU A 104 8.56 5.03 -15.68
CA GLU A 104 8.08 5.08 -17.07
C GLU A 104 9.16 5.55 -18.05
N SER A 105 10.07 6.42 -17.61
CA SER A 105 11.12 7.00 -18.46
C SER A 105 12.18 5.98 -18.88
N ASN A 106 12.43 4.98 -18.01
CA ASN A 106 13.45 3.96 -18.22
C ASN A 106 12.88 2.55 -18.43
N ASP A 107 11.55 2.43 -18.51
CA ASP A 107 10.81 1.16 -18.55
C ASP A 107 11.31 0.17 -17.49
N ASP A 108 11.38 0.64 -16.24
CA ASP A 108 12.04 -0.10 -15.16
C ASP A 108 11.17 -0.21 -13.91
N TYR A 109 10.95 -1.45 -13.46
CA TYR A 109 10.35 -1.69 -12.16
C TYR A 109 11.40 -1.57 -11.07
N LYS A 110 11.15 -0.71 -10.09
CA LYS A 110 12.10 -0.41 -9.03
C LYS A 110 11.53 -0.70 -7.65
N VAL A 111 12.35 -1.31 -6.80
CA VAL A 111 12.03 -1.57 -5.39
C VAL A 111 12.94 -0.72 -4.52
N TYR A 112 12.35 -0.02 -3.56
CA TYR A 112 13.02 0.94 -2.70
C TYR A 112 13.01 0.43 -1.28
N ARG A 113 14.16 0.48 -0.62
CA ARG A 113 14.28 0.25 0.83
C ARG A 113 14.82 1.50 1.49
N ILE A 114 13.97 2.14 2.26
CA ILE A 114 14.23 3.40 2.95
C ILE A 114 14.62 3.06 4.39
N LEU A 115 15.85 3.36 4.78
CA LEU A 115 16.34 3.09 6.13
C LEU A 115 16.39 4.38 6.94
N GLY A 116 15.63 4.41 8.04
CA GLY A 116 15.57 5.55 8.95
C GLY A 116 16.52 5.36 10.13
N SER A 117 17.45 6.31 10.29
CA SER A 117 18.27 6.48 11.49
C SER A 117 18.58 7.98 11.70
N ASN A 118 19.78 8.34 12.17
CA ASN A 118 20.27 9.73 12.15
C ASN A 118 20.57 10.23 10.73
N GLN A 119 20.79 9.31 9.79
CA GLN A 119 20.91 9.56 8.36
C GLN A 119 19.95 8.60 7.64
N THR A 120 19.15 9.12 6.71
CA THR A 120 18.27 8.31 5.86
C THR A 120 18.94 8.16 4.50
N TRP A 121 19.08 6.92 4.04
CA TRP A 121 19.44 6.61 2.65
C TRP A 121 18.42 5.64 2.08
N VAL A 122 18.42 5.53 0.75
CA VAL A 122 17.49 4.68 0.01
C VAL A 122 18.29 3.72 -0.84
N ASP A 123 18.18 2.42 -0.57
CA ASP A 123 18.70 1.40 -1.48
C ASP A 123 17.63 1.11 -2.54
N VAL A 124 18.04 1.05 -3.81
CA VAL A 124 17.13 0.94 -4.96
C VAL A 124 17.51 -0.27 -5.80
N TYR A 125 16.60 -1.23 -5.92
CA TYR A 125 16.71 -2.30 -6.90
C TYR A 125 16.15 -1.83 -8.24
N SER A 126 16.87 -2.12 -9.32
CA SER A 126 16.39 -1.98 -10.69
C SER A 126 16.18 -3.37 -11.30
N GLN A 127 14.99 -3.59 -11.88
CA GLN A 127 14.65 -4.83 -12.57
C GLN A 127 15.46 -4.98 -13.86
N ASN A 128 15.73 -3.87 -14.55
CA ASN A 128 16.48 -3.86 -15.81
C ASN A 128 17.97 -4.22 -15.61
N THR A 129 18.62 -3.69 -14.58
CA THR A 129 20.02 -4.04 -14.28
C THR A 129 20.17 -5.26 -13.39
N ASN A 130 19.06 -5.76 -12.84
CA ASN A 130 19.00 -6.83 -11.85
C ASN A 130 19.99 -6.61 -10.68
N SER A 131 20.10 -5.36 -10.22
CA SER A 131 21.09 -4.99 -9.20
C SER A 131 20.56 -3.90 -8.27
N TRP A 132 21.21 -3.79 -7.12
CA TRP A 132 20.94 -2.74 -6.14
C TRP A 132 21.90 -1.58 -6.33
N GLY A 133 21.36 -0.37 -6.45
CA GLY A 133 22.04 0.90 -6.29
C GLY A 133 21.67 1.59 -4.98
N ARG A 134 22.17 2.81 -4.80
CA ARG A 134 21.88 3.65 -3.65
C ARG A 134 21.63 5.08 -4.08
N ILE A 135 20.63 5.70 -3.47
CA ILE A 135 20.39 7.14 -3.49
C ILE A 135 20.73 7.66 -2.10
N ASP A 136 21.74 8.52 -2.04
CA ASP A 136 22.22 9.08 -0.78
C ASP A 136 21.30 10.18 -0.24
N GLU A 137 21.47 10.43 1.06
CA GLU A 137 20.94 11.50 1.90
C GLU A 137 19.54 12.07 1.62
N PHE A 138 18.62 11.70 2.50
CA PHE A 138 17.53 12.57 2.94
C PHE A 138 17.55 12.69 4.49
N LYS A 139 17.12 13.82 5.04
CA LYS A 139 17.02 13.99 6.50
C LYS A 139 15.55 13.97 6.90
N GLY A 140 15.13 12.90 7.56
CA GLY A 140 13.80 12.86 8.15
C GLY A 140 13.58 11.63 9.01
N MET A 141 12.97 11.84 10.17
CA MET A 141 12.49 10.75 11.02
C MET A 141 11.32 10.07 10.31
N LEU A 142 11.50 8.82 9.91
CA LEU A 142 10.46 8.04 9.25
C LEU A 142 9.29 7.80 10.19
N ILE A 143 8.07 7.96 9.68
CA ILE A 143 6.86 7.51 10.37
C ILE A 143 6.46 6.18 9.75
N ASN A 144 6.15 5.18 10.60
CA ASN A 144 5.78 3.85 10.14
C ASN A 144 4.35 3.82 9.57
N GLN A 145 4.16 4.36 8.37
CA GLN A 145 2.87 4.44 7.67
C GLN A 145 2.89 3.81 6.28
N GLY A 146 4.05 3.38 5.76
CA GLY A 146 4.19 2.85 4.39
C GLY A 146 4.80 3.85 3.40
N VAL A 147 5.00 3.39 2.16
CA VAL A 147 5.53 4.20 1.04
C VAL A 147 4.64 3.96 -0.16
N TYR A 148 4.18 5.04 -0.79
CA TYR A 148 3.11 4.99 -1.76
C TYR A 148 3.53 5.55 -3.11
N PHE A 149 3.26 4.79 -4.17
CA PHE A 149 3.56 5.19 -5.55
C PHE A 149 2.36 5.89 -6.20
N VAL A 150 2.55 7.14 -6.64
CA VAL A 150 1.57 7.89 -7.42
C VAL A 150 2.28 8.89 -8.33
N SER A 151 1.77 9.06 -9.56
CA SER A 151 2.30 10.03 -10.54
C SER A 151 3.82 9.97 -10.73
N GLY A 152 4.39 8.77 -10.85
CA GLY A 152 5.83 8.61 -11.10
C GLY A 152 6.73 8.88 -9.90
N LYS A 153 6.18 9.08 -8.69
CA LYS A 153 6.95 9.34 -7.47
C LYS A 153 6.53 8.44 -6.31
N LEU A 154 7.47 8.10 -5.45
CA LEU A 154 7.19 7.53 -4.13
C LEU A 154 6.89 8.63 -3.12
N HIS A 155 6.01 8.34 -2.18
CA HIS A 155 5.57 9.27 -1.14
C HIS A 155 5.58 8.59 0.21
N TRP A 156 6.16 9.23 1.22
CA TRP A 156 6.09 8.74 2.60
C TRP A 156 6.07 9.88 3.60
N SER A 157 5.57 9.58 4.79
CA SER A 157 5.42 10.53 5.89
C SER A 157 6.71 10.63 6.71
N VAL A 158 7.14 11.85 7.01
CA VAL A 158 8.26 12.13 7.93
C VAL A 158 7.86 13.12 9.02
N GLY A 159 8.44 12.99 10.21
CA GLY A 159 8.21 13.91 11.34
C GLY A 159 7.14 13.42 12.33
N SER A 160 6.33 14.32 12.88
CA SER A 160 5.34 14.02 13.93
C SER A 160 3.90 14.32 13.46
N ALA A 161 2.98 14.66 14.38
CA ALA A 161 1.57 14.98 14.08
C ALA A 161 1.39 16.13 13.05
N ARG A 162 2.43 16.96 12.84
CA ARG A 162 2.49 17.99 11.78
C ARG A 162 3.61 17.70 10.78
N GLY A 163 3.82 16.41 10.49
CA GLY A 163 4.86 15.94 9.59
C GLY A 163 4.76 16.49 8.18
N LYS A 164 5.58 15.98 7.28
CA LYS A 164 5.55 16.33 5.85
C LYS A 164 5.41 15.07 5.02
N ILE A 165 4.92 15.25 3.79
CA ILE A 165 4.96 14.21 2.77
C ILE A 165 6.22 14.46 1.95
N VAL A 166 7.15 13.51 2.01
CA VAL A 166 8.39 13.53 1.21
C VAL A 166 8.14 12.74 -0.04
N THR A 167 8.71 13.20 -1.16
CA THR A 167 8.65 12.51 -2.43
C THR A 167 10.02 12.06 -2.90
N LEU A 168 10.08 10.96 -3.64
CA LEU A 168 11.23 10.56 -4.43
C LEU A 168 10.78 10.31 -5.86
N ASP A 169 11.34 11.05 -6.81
CA ASP A 169 11.08 10.87 -8.22
C ASP A 169 11.78 9.61 -8.75
N LEU A 170 11.05 8.72 -9.41
CA LEU A 170 11.61 7.45 -9.86
C LEU A 170 12.55 7.62 -11.07
N THR A 171 12.38 8.68 -11.86
CA THR A 171 13.11 8.89 -13.11
C THR A 171 14.53 9.39 -12.86
N ASP A 172 14.71 10.37 -11.98
CA ASP A 172 16.02 10.97 -11.70
C ASP A 172 16.50 10.77 -10.26
N GLY A 173 15.70 10.16 -9.39
CA GLY A 173 16.06 9.91 -8.00
C GLY A 173 16.08 11.16 -7.12
N THR A 174 15.42 12.25 -7.53
CA THR A 174 15.41 13.51 -6.79
C THR A 174 14.36 13.51 -5.68
N TYR A 175 14.72 14.10 -4.54
CA TYR A 175 13.78 14.31 -3.43
C TYR A 175 12.95 15.56 -3.64
N GLY A 176 11.72 15.53 -3.13
CA GLY A 176 10.83 16.68 -3.07
C GLY A 176 9.91 16.62 -1.85
N GLU A 177 8.99 17.57 -1.78
CA GLU A 177 7.96 17.61 -0.74
C GLU A 177 6.61 17.91 -1.39
N VAL A 178 5.56 17.31 -0.84
CA VAL A 178 4.17 17.67 -1.13
C VAL A 178 3.56 18.26 0.13
N GLU A 179 2.95 19.44 -0.01
CA GLU A 179 2.28 20.07 1.11
C GLU A 179 1.00 19.33 1.47
N GLN A 180 0.76 19.19 2.77
CA GLN A 180 -0.49 18.65 3.29
C GLN A 180 -1.67 19.62 3.08
N PRO A 181 -2.92 19.12 3.09
CA PRO A 181 -4.11 19.95 3.20
C PRO A 181 -4.04 20.89 4.41
N LYS A 182 -4.73 22.04 4.32
CA LYS A 182 -4.95 22.91 5.48
C LYS A 182 -6.06 22.31 6.35
N TYR A 183 -5.72 21.90 7.56
CA TYR A 183 -6.67 21.35 8.52
C TYR A 183 -7.03 22.36 9.60
N GLY A 184 -8.16 22.15 10.25
CA GLY A 184 -8.48 22.83 11.50
C GLY A 184 -7.57 22.40 12.65
N GLU A 185 -7.51 23.19 13.70
CA GLU A 185 -6.85 22.82 14.95
C GLU A 185 -7.60 21.60 15.56
N HIS A 186 -6.96 20.76 16.40
CA HIS A 186 -7.54 19.61 17.14
C HIS A 186 -7.39 18.17 16.58
N HIS A 187 -6.30 17.83 15.88
CA HIS A 187 -5.98 16.42 15.59
C HIS A 187 -5.01 15.75 16.53
N VAL A 188 -5.01 14.42 16.44
CA VAL A 188 -4.07 13.56 17.14
C VAL A 188 -3.10 12.83 16.21
N GLY A 189 -3.37 12.80 14.91
CA GLY A 189 -2.51 12.13 13.93
C GLY A 189 -3.09 12.12 12.53
N TRP A 190 -2.31 11.60 11.59
CA TRP A 190 -2.69 11.47 10.20
C TRP A 190 -2.06 10.22 9.56
N ASN A 191 -2.67 9.69 8.50
CA ASN A 191 -2.11 8.62 7.68
C ASN A 191 -2.07 9.03 6.21
N LEU A 192 -0.98 8.71 5.52
CA LEU A 192 -0.85 8.84 4.07
C LEU A 192 -1.31 7.55 3.39
N GLU A 193 -2.03 7.66 2.27
CA GLU A 193 -2.51 6.52 1.48
C GLU A 193 -2.66 6.89 0.00
N VAL A 194 -2.89 5.88 -0.85
CA VAL A 194 -3.31 6.08 -2.24
C VAL A 194 -4.71 5.51 -2.45
N LEU A 195 -5.62 6.35 -2.94
CA LEU A 195 -7.01 5.98 -3.16
C LEU A 195 -7.44 6.30 -4.58
N GLY A 196 -7.76 5.26 -5.36
CA GLY A 196 -8.19 5.43 -6.76
C GLY A 196 -7.11 6.03 -7.66
N GLY A 197 -5.83 5.89 -7.30
CA GLY A 197 -4.70 6.50 -8.00
C GLY A 197 -4.40 7.95 -7.60
N TYR A 198 -5.09 8.48 -6.59
CA TYR A 198 -4.83 9.81 -6.04
C TYR A 198 -4.14 9.69 -4.68
N LEU A 199 -3.29 10.67 -4.36
CA LEU A 199 -2.74 10.79 -3.02
C LEU A 199 -3.85 11.20 -2.04
N ALA A 200 -3.94 10.51 -0.92
CA ALA A 200 -4.97 10.70 0.09
C ALA A 200 -4.36 10.85 1.49
N VAL A 201 -5.00 11.66 2.33
CA VAL A 201 -4.62 11.80 3.74
C VAL A 201 -5.85 11.58 4.63
N PHE A 202 -5.67 10.73 5.64
CA PHE A 202 -6.60 10.54 6.75
C PHE A 202 -6.16 11.40 7.90
N TYR A 203 -7.10 12.14 8.47
CA TYR A 203 -6.85 13.00 9.60
C TYR A 203 -7.73 12.60 10.76
N HIS A 204 -7.12 12.22 11.88
CA HIS A 204 -7.79 11.67 13.05
C HIS A 204 -8.05 12.76 14.09
N HIS A 205 -9.31 12.96 14.41
CA HIS A 205 -9.76 13.93 15.41
C HIS A 205 -9.83 13.31 16.81
N GLN A 206 -9.69 14.15 17.84
CA GLN A 206 -9.78 13.71 19.25
C GLN A 206 -11.14 13.07 19.59
N ASN A 207 -12.21 13.48 18.93
CA ASN A 207 -13.55 12.95 19.13
C ASN A 207 -13.82 11.63 18.38
N GLY A 208 -12.79 11.03 17.75
CA GLY A 208 -12.90 9.80 16.99
C GLY A 208 -13.39 9.97 15.56
N ASN A 209 -13.66 11.20 15.11
CA ASN A 209 -13.98 11.46 13.71
C ASN A 209 -12.73 11.36 12.84
N VAL A 210 -12.94 11.05 11.56
CA VAL A 210 -11.87 10.96 10.58
C VAL A 210 -12.24 11.75 9.33
N ASP A 211 -11.34 12.63 8.91
CA ASP A 211 -11.45 13.34 7.65
C ASP A 211 -10.58 12.68 6.59
N LEU A 212 -11.18 12.37 5.45
CA LEU A 212 -10.47 11.90 4.27
C LEU A 212 -10.32 13.06 3.29
N TRP A 213 -9.07 13.39 2.98
CA TRP A 213 -8.68 14.37 1.97
C TRP A 213 -8.06 13.67 0.77
N ILE A 214 -8.42 14.11 -0.44
CA ILE A 214 -7.87 13.59 -1.70
C ILE A 214 -7.33 14.76 -2.52
N MET A 215 -6.11 14.62 -3.03
CA MET A 215 -5.47 15.59 -3.92
C MET A 215 -6.00 15.36 -5.33
N GLN A 216 -6.89 16.25 -5.80
CA GLN A 216 -7.54 16.09 -7.11
C GLN A 216 -6.57 16.34 -8.28
N GLU A 217 -5.64 17.27 -8.10
CA GLU A 217 -4.57 17.58 -9.05
C GLU A 217 -3.23 17.37 -8.37
N TYR A 218 -2.46 16.39 -8.89
CA TYR A 218 -1.20 16.00 -8.28
C TYR A 218 -0.23 17.18 -8.16
N GLY A 219 0.35 17.36 -6.97
CA GLY A 219 1.29 18.44 -6.65
C GLY A 219 0.66 19.82 -6.42
N VAL A 220 -0.65 19.99 -6.63
CA VAL A 220 -1.35 21.28 -6.45
C VAL A 220 -2.00 21.32 -5.07
N LYS A 221 -1.49 22.16 -4.17
CA LYS A 221 -1.96 22.28 -2.78
C LYS A 221 -3.45 22.63 -2.69
N GLU A 222 -3.92 23.55 -3.52
CA GLU A 222 -5.30 24.04 -3.53
C GLU A 222 -6.29 22.98 -4.02
N SER A 223 -5.81 21.89 -4.62
CA SER A 223 -6.63 20.79 -5.13
C SER A 223 -7.01 19.75 -4.07
N TRP A 224 -6.47 19.86 -2.85
CA TRP A 224 -6.88 19.02 -1.73
C TRP A 224 -8.35 19.28 -1.41
N THR A 225 -9.17 18.24 -1.55
CA THR A 225 -10.61 18.31 -1.27
C THR A 225 -10.97 17.29 -0.21
N LYS A 226 -11.85 17.69 0.72
CA LYS A 226 -12.39 16.79 1.73
C LYS A 226 -13.44 15.90 1.08
N ALA A 227 -13.08 14.63 0.87
CA ALA A 227 -13.95 13.65 0.23
C ALA A 227 -15.01 13.11 1.20
N VAL A 228 -14.64 12.85 2.46
CA VAL A 228 -15.52 12.26 3.47
C VAL A 228 -15.23 12.81 4.87
N LEU A 229 -16.30 12.98 5.66
CA LEU A 229 -16.26 13.07 7.11
C LEU A 229 -16.91 11.80 7.69
N MET A 230 -16.14 10.98 8.38
CA MET A 230 -16.65 9.81 9.12
C MET A 230 -16.93 10.23 10.56
N ILE A 231 -18.20 10.09 11.01
CA ILE A 231 -18.69 10.59 12.31
C ILE A 231 -19.01 9.41 13.23
N ASN A 232 -18.63 9.50 14.51
CA ASN A 232 -19.01 8.55 15.56
C ASN A 232 -18.77 7.08 15.16
N TYR A 233 -17.59 6.81 14.60
CA TYR A 233 -17.23 5.45 14.29
C TYR A 233 -17.15 4.67 15.61
N PRO A 234 -17.87 3.54 15.76
CA PRO A 234 -17.86 2.80 17.01
C PRO A 234 -16.42 2.31 17.24
N TYR A 235 -15.96 2.47 18.47
CA TYR A 235 -14.62 2.10 18.98
C TYR A 235 -13.54 3.19 18.86
N SER A 236 -13.40 3.90 19.98
CA SER A 236 -12.44 4.95 20.31
C SER A 236 -11.03 4.44 20.60
N SER A 237 -10.62 3.28 20.09
CA SER A 237 -9.22 2.87 20.21
C SER A 237 -8.47 3.32 18.96
N PHE A 238 -7.59 4.31 19.12
CA PHE A 238 -6.55 4.74 18.17
C PHE A 238 -5.59 3.63 17.72
N GLN A 239 -5.92 2.36 18.00
CA GLN A 239 -5.08 1.18 17.83
C GLN A 239 -5.57 0.25 16.70
N MET A 240 -6.77 0.47 16.14
CA MET A 240 -7.27 -0.36 15.04
C MET A 240 -6.83 0.21 13.69
N LEU A 241 -6.22 -0.63 12.86
CA LEU A 241 -5.77 -0.27 11.50
C LEU A 241 -6.97 0.26 10.69
N GLN A 242 -6.84 1.49 10.18
CA GLN A 242 -7.80 2.11 9.28
C GLN A 242 -7.09 2.40 7.97
N LYS A 243 -7.53 1.72 6.90
CA LYS A 243 -6.93 1.88 5.57
C LYS A 243 -8.05 1.93 4.53
N PRO A 244 -8.20 3.01 3.74
CA PRO A 244 -9.04 2.93 2.56
C PRO A 244 -8.41 1.94 1.58
N ILE A 245 -9.26 1.17 0.95
CA ILE A 245 -8.85 0.15 0.00
C ILE A 245 -9.21 0.62 -1.40
N PHE A 246 -10.42 1.16 -1.57
CA PHE A 246 -10.91 1.51 -2.89
C PHE A 246 -12.01 2.57 -2.88
N LEU A 247 -12.00 3.43 -3.90
CA LEU A 247 -13.05 4.41 -4.18
C LEU A 247 -13.93 3.89 -5.33
N LEU A 248 -15.18 3.60 -5.04
CA LEU A 248 -16.16 3.12 -6.02
C LEU A 248 -16.78 4.30 -6.80
N LYS A 249 -17.44 3.98 -7.92
CA LYS A 249 -17.95 4.96 -8.91
C LYS A 249 -18.91 6.00 -8.32
N ASP A 250 -19.68 5.65 -7.30
CA ASP A 250 -20.67 6.53 -6.69
C ASP A 250 -20.13 7.37 -5.51
N GLY A 251 -18.81 7.32 -5.29
CA GLY A 251 -18.13 7.94 -4.15
C GLY A 251 -18.16 7.08 -2.88
N GLU A 252 -18.69 5.86 -2.96
CA GLU A 252 -18.63 4.87 -1.88
C GLU A 252 -17.18 4.44 -1.67
N ILE A 253 -16.83 4.12 -0.43
CA ILE A 253 -15.43 3.82 -0.08
C ILE A 253 -15.38 2.52 0.69
N LEU A 254 -14.55 1.60 0.20
CA LEU A 254 -14.21 0.37 0.91
C LEU A 254 -13.01 0.64 1.81
N PHE A 255 -13.11 0.25 3.08
CA PHE A 255 -12.10 0.38 4.11
C PHE A 255 -11.76 -0.96 4.74
N GLN A 256 -10.51 -1.14 5.15
CA GLN A 256 -10.15 -2.05 6.22
C GLN A 256 -10.36 -1.31 7.55
N PHE A 257 -11.06 -1.97 8.48
CA PHE A 257 -11.21 -1.51 9.85
C PHE A 257 -10.90 -2.67 10.80
N GLY A 258 -9.75 -2.58 11.48
CA GLY A 258 -9.23 -3.70 12.26
C GLY A 258 -9.02 -4.94 11.40
N ASP A 259 -9.73 -6.01 11.74
CA ASP A 259 -9.66 -7.31 11.07
C ASP A 259 -10.80 -7.55 10.06
N GLY A 260 -11.61 -6.52 9.78
CA GLY A 260 -12.77 -6.59 8.88
C GLY A 260 -12.77 -5.54 7.77
N LEU A 261 -13.78 -5.63 6.90
CA LEU A 261 -14.05 -4.67 5.85
C LEU A 261 -15.29 -3.82 6.19
N VAL A 262 -15.26 -2.55 5.79
CA VAL A 262 -16.42 -1.66 5.85
C VAL A 262 -16.60 -0.94 4.53
N LEU A 263 -17.82 -0.99 4.00
CA LEU A 263 -18.21 -0.21 2.83
C LEU A 263 -19.06 0.98 3.31
N TYR A 264 -18.53 2.18 3.14
CA TYR A 264 -19.13 3.43 3.56
C TYR A 264 -19.85 4.12 2.39
N TYR A 265 -21.05 4.62 2.66
CA TYR A 265 -21.90 5.33 1.70
C TYR A 265 -22.04 6.81 2.12
N PRO A 266 -21.21 7.73 1.59
CA PRO A 266 -21.18 9.12 2.07
C PRO A 266 -22.50 9.86 1.95
N LYS A 267 -23.22 9.64 0.83
CA LYS A 267 -24.51 10.32 0.55
C LYS A 267 -25.58 10.01 1.60
N ARG A 268 -25.56 8.80 2.17
CA ARG A 268 -26.55 8.33 3.16
C ARG A 268 -26.01 8.28 4.58
N LYS A 269 -24.70 8.51 4.76
CA LYS A 269 -23.98 8.40 6.05
C LYS A 269 -24.22 7.04 6.73
N SER A 270 -24.11 5.97 5.96
CA SER A 270 -24.33 4.60 6.42
C SER A 270 -23.16 3.70 6.07
N CYS A 271 -23.03 2.58 6.78
CA CYS A 271 -22.02 1.56 6.53
C CYS A 271 -22.68 0.20 6.30
N THR A 272 -22.05 -0.63 5.47
CA THR A 272 -22.25 -2.09 5.46
C THR A 272 -20.93 -2.78 5.76
N TYR A 273 -20.98 -4.03 6.22
CA TYR A 273 -19.81 -4.78 6.66
C TYR A 273 -19.65 -6.05 5.80
N PRO A 274 -18.99 -5.97 4.63
CA PRO A 274 -18.73 -7.13 3.80
C PRO A 274 -17.95 -8.19 4.58
N ARG A 275 -18.32 -9.46 4.39
CA ARG A 275 -17.59 -10.60 4.95
C ARG A 275 -16.96 -11.39 3.82
N ILE A 276 -15.72 -11.79 4.03
CA ILE A 276 -15.02 -12.71 3.13
C ILE A 276 -15.11 -14.10 3.73
N ALA A 277 -15.61 -15.06 2.95
CA ALA A 277 -15.68 -16.44 3.39
C ALA A 277 -14.28 -16.97 3.75
N ASN A 278 -14.19 -17.81 4.77
CA ASN A 278 -12.93 -18.47 5.18
C ASN A 278 -11.78 -17.52 5.61
N VAL A 279 -12.10 -16.26 5.90
CA VAL A 279 -11.20 -15.27 6.51
C VAL A 279 -11.74 -14.92 7.89
N LYS A 280 -11.03 -15.36 8.94
CA LYS A 280 -11.42 -15.07 10.33
C LYS A 280 -10.95 -13.69 10.79
N ALA A 281 -9.76 -13.28 10.37
CA ALA A 281 -9.16 -11.99 10.69
C ALA A 281 -8.28 -11.51 9.54
N LEU A 282 -8.51 -10.28 9.06
CA LEU A 282 -7.67 -9.61 8.09
C LEU A 282 -6.49 -8.94 8.78
N LEU A 283 -5.28 -9.20 8.28
CA LEU A 283 -4.08 -8.50 8.72
C LEU A 283 -3.82 -7.28 7.84
N GLU A 284 -4.07 -7.41 6.54
CA GLU A 284 -3.76 -6.40 5.54
C GLU A 284 -4.60 -6.64 4.29
N VAL A 285 -5.06 -5.55 3.67
CA VAL A 285 -5.79 -5.57 2.41
C VAL A 285 -5.24 -4.52 1.46
N ASP A 286 -5.15 -4.90 0.19
CA ASP A 286 -4.75 -4.02 -0.91
C ASP A 286 -5.49 -4.35 -2.19
N VAL A 287 -5.43 -3.42 -3.15
CA VAL A 287 -5.97 -3.61 -4.49
C VAL A 287 -4.84 -3.63 -5.51
N TYR A 288 -4.96 -4.51 -6.50
CA TYR A 288 -4.19 -4.44 -7.72
C TYR A 288 -5.11 -4.71 -8.92
N ALA A 289 -4.66 -4.28 -10.10
CA ALA A 289 -5.29 -4.64 -11.35
C ALA A 289 -4.50 -5.79 -12.00
N GLU A 290 -5.19 -6.82 -12.49
CA GLU A 290 -4.55 -7.93 -13.21
C GLU A 290 -3.79 -7.43 -14.44
N SER A 291 -2.66 -8.08 -14.76
CA SER A 291 -1.84 -7.72 -15.91
C SER A 291 -1.08 -8.92 -16.48
N LEU A 292 -0.63 -8.79 -17.73
CA LEU A 292 0.22 -9.79 -18.40
C LEU A 292 1.70 -9.39 -18.40
N VAL A 293 2.12 -8.52 -17.48
CA VAL A 293 3.53 -8.08 -17.38
C VAL A 293 4.43 -9.28 -17.11
N LEU A 294 5.43 -9.47 -17.96
CA LEU A 294 6.42 -10.54 -17.83
C LEU A 294 7.57 -10.10 -16.92
N LEU A 295 8.03 -11.02 -16.06
CA LEU A 295 9.25 -10.84 -15.29
C LEU A 295 10.39 -11.50 -16.09
N ASN A 296 11.49 -10.78 -16.32
CA ASN A 296 12.64 -11.32 -17.05
C ASN A 296 13.16 -12.60 -16.35
N ASP A 297 13.19 -13.70 -17.11
CA ASP A 297 13.21 -15.10 -16.65
C ASP A 297 14.55 -15.62 -16.08
N HIS A 298 15.44 -14.76 -15.58
CA HIS A 298 16.77 -15.26 -15.18
C HIS A 298 16.78 -16.15 -13.93
N ASP A 299 15.74 -16.12 -13.06
CA ASP A 299 15.64 -16.96 -11.85
C ASP A 299 14.18 -17.19 -11.41
N GLY A 300 13.27 -17.49 -12.35
CA GLY A 300 11.86 -17.68 -12.04
C GLY A 300 11.60 -18.93 -11.20
N VAL A 301 11.03 -18.76 -10.00
CA VAL A 301 10.42 -19.88 -9.25
C VAL A 301 8.96 -19.96 -9.67
N GLU A 302 8.57 -21.07 -10.31
CA GLU A 302 7.16 -21.39 -10.54
C GLU A 302 6.50 -21.69 -9.20
N ILE A 303 5.47 -20.90 -8.87
CA ILE A 303 4.68 -21.06 -7.66
C ILE A 303 3.29 -21.54 -8.10
N ALA A 304 3.01 -22.83 -7.85
CA ALA A 304 1.78 -23.52 -8.27
C ALA A 304 0.57 -23.21 -7.39
#